data_AF-A0A2R6DFD0-F1
#
_entry.id   AF-A0A2R6DFD0-F1
#
_cell.length_a   1.000
_cell.length_b   1.000
_cell.length_c   1.000
_cell.angle_alpha   90.00
_cell.angle_beta   90.00
_cell.angle_gamma   90.00
#
_symmetry.space_group_name_H-M   'P 1'
#
loop_
_entity.id
_entity.type
_entity.pdbx_description
1 polymer ?
#
loop_
_entity_poly.entity_id
_entity_poly.type
_entity_poly.pdbx_seq_one_letter_code
_entity_poly.pdbx_strand_id
1 'polypeptide(L)'
;MQRDRLPILVVVAALLAAMLAGAALVAPTDARSADASADRSISVDATGSADAAPDRAVVRVAVTANGDDPAAVRDDLAANADALRESLAAAGVDESQYETAEYRIDARRDERG
;
A
#
# COMPACT_ATOMS: atom_id res chain seq x y z
N MET A 1 59.10 54.73 -54.96
CA MET A 1 57.67 55.00 -54.67
C MET A 1 57.30 54.35 -53.33
N GLN A 2 57.74 54.92 -52.21
CA GLN A 2 57.61 54.29 -50.88
C GLN A 2 57.10 55.27 -49.81
N ARG A 3 56.51 56.40 -50.24
CA ARG A 3 55.99 57.46 -49.34
C ARG A 3 54.47 57.39 -49.13
N ASP A 4 53.76 56.55 -49.89
CA ASP A 4 52.29 56.44 -49.80
C ASP A 4 51.82 55.28 -48.91
N ARG A 5 52.74 54.45 -48.39
CA ARG A 5 52.40 53.29 -47.54
C ARG A 5 52.48 53.57 -46.03
N LEU A 6 53.01 54.73 -45.66
CA LEU A 6 53.09 55.21 -44.27
C LEU A 6 51.71 55.48 -43.63
N PRO A 7 50.74 56.15 -44.30
CA PRO A 7 49.42 56.39 -43.69
C PRO A 7 48.61 55.09 -43.55
N ILE A 8 48.77 54.17 -44.52
CA ILE A 8 48.09 52.86 -44.52
C ILE A 8 48.59 52.00 -43.34
N LEU A 9 49.89 52.01 -43.06
CA LEU A 9 50.47 51.27 -41.93
C LEU A 9 49.97 51.78 -40.57
N VAL A 10 49.80 53.09 -40.42
CA VAL A 10 49.29 53.70 -39.17
C VAL A 10 47.82 53.35 -38.94
N VAL A 11 46.99 53.36 -40.00
CA VAL A 11 45.57 52.98 -39.90
C VAL A 11 45.42 51.48 -39.62
N VAL A 12 46.23 50.63 -40.23
CA VAL A 12 46.22 49.18 -39.96
C VAL A 12 46.69 48.87 -38.54
N ALA A 13 47.73 49.56 -38.06
CA ALA A 13 48.20 49.41 -36.68
C ALA A 13 47.15 49.90 -35.65
N ALA A 14 46.44 51.00 -35.93
CA ALA A 14 45.38 51.50 -35.08
C ALA A 14 44.16 50.57 -35.05
N LEU A 15 43.79 49.97 -36.19
CA LEU A 15 42.72 48.95 -36.26
C LEU A 15 43.11 47.65 -35.54
N LEU A 16 44.37 47.21 -35.65
CA LEU A 16 44.89 46.06 -34.90
C LEU A 16 44.92 46.31 -33.39
N ALA A 17 45.31 47.51 -32.95
CA ALA A 17 45.29 47.89 -31.54
C ALA A 17 43.85 47.96 -30.97
N ALA A 18 42.89 48.44 -31.76
CA ALA A 18 41.47 48.46 -31.39
C ALA A 18 40.86 47.05 -31.32
N MET A 19 41.29 46.12 -32.19
CA MET A 19 40.88 44.71 -32.11
C MET A 19 41.45 43.98 -30.88
N LEU A 20 42.70 44.25 -30.49
CA LEU A 20 43.27 43.66 -29.27
C LEU A 20 42.66 44.24 -27.99
N ALA A 21 42.27 45.53 -27.98
CA ALA A 21 41.59 46.14 -26.84
C ALA A 21 40.11 45.69 -26.72
N GLY A 22 39.46 45.35 -27.83
CA GLY A 22 38.10 44.81 -27.86
C GLY A 22 37.97 43.37 -27.34
N ALA A 23 39.07 42.62 -27.24
CA ALA A 23 39.10 41.26 -26.72
C ALA A 23 39.21 41.18 -25.18
N ALA A 24 39.25 42.31 -24.46
CA ALA A 24 39.46 42.36 -23.01
C ALA A 24 38.25 42.86 -22.19
N LEU A 25 37.10 43.15 -22.81
CA LEU A 25 35.94 43.75 -22.12
C LEU A 25 34.59 43.07 -22.32
N VAL A 26 34.54 41.88 -22.91
CA VAL A 26 33.39 40.98 -22.71
C VAL A 26 33.87 39.90 -21.76
N ALA A 27 33.30 39.94 -20.56
CA ALA A 27 33.43 38.95 -19.51
C ALA A 27 33.46 37.52 -20.06
N PRO A 28 34.12 36.57 -19.39
CA PRO A 28 34.08 35.17 -19.79
C PRO A 28 32.61 34.79 -19.96
N THR A 29 32.19 34.45 -21.18
CA THR A 29 31.04 33.56 -21.34
C THR A 29 31.43 32.33 -20.55
N ASP A 30 30.85 32.23 -19.36
CA ASP A 30 30.95 31.11 -18.45
C ASP A 30 31.03 29.85 -19.31
N ALA A 31 32.21 29.21 -19.27
CA ALA A 31 32.39 27.90 -19.83
C ALA A 31 31.28 27.06 -19.20
N ARG A 32 30.29 26.75 -20.03
CA ARG A 32 29.05 26.04 -19.72
C ARG A 32 29.34 25.08 -18.59
N SER A 33 28.88 25.47 -17.40
CA SER A 33 29.24 24.85 -16.15
C SER A 33 29.16 23.33 -16.30
N ALA A 34 30.07 22.63 -15.64
CA ALA A 34 29.96 21.21 -15.34
C ALA A 34 28.77 20.93 -14.40
N ASP A 35 27.62 21.56 -14.69
CA ASP A 35 26.33 21.45 -14.03
C ASP A 35 25.39 20.53 -14.84
N ALA A 36 25.93 19.78 -15.79
CA ALA A 36 25.21 18.68 -16.45
C ALA A 36 24.98 17.48 -15.51
N SER A 37 25.34 17.61 -14.23
CA SER A 37 25.02 16.68 -13.15
C SER A 37 24.12 17.32 -12.08
N ALA A 38 23.46 18.45 -12.39
CA ALA A 38 22.40 18.97 -11.54
C ALA A 38 21.31 17.90 -11.35
N ASP A 39 21.06 17.58 -10.09
CA ASP A 39 20.09 16.63 -9.54
C ASP A 39 19.01 16.13 -10.52
N ARG A 40 19.28 14.99 -11.18
CA ARG A 40 18.29 14.28 -12.01
C ARG A 40 17.51 13.29 -11.14
N SER A 41 16.30 13.67 -10.74
CA SER A 41 15.36 12.76 -10.08
C SER A 41 14.12 12.57 -10.94
N ILE A 42 13.56 11.36 -10.90
CA ILE A 42 12.25 11.05 -11.46
C ILE A 42 11.39 10.68 -10.27
N SER A 43 10.43 11.55 -9.94
CA SER A 43 9.43 11.24 -8.91
C SER A 43 8.35 10.37 -9.54
N VAL A 44 8.07 9.25 -8.90
CA VAL A 44 7.03 8.31 -9.34
C VAL A 44 6.10 8.08 -8.17
N ASP A 45 4.87 8.52 -8.33
CA ASP A 45 3.78 8.20 -7.40
C ASP A 45 2.98 7.03 -8.00
N ALA A 46 2.81 5.97 -7.21
CA ALA A 46 1.99 4.83 -7.57
C ALA A 46 1.03 4.51 -6.42
N THR A 47 -0.24 4.35 -6.77
CA THR A 47 -1.28 3.86 -5.85
C THR A 47 -1.75 2.50 -6.31
N GLY A 48 -1.90 1.57 -5.35
CA GLY A 48 -2.40 0.22 -5.58
C GLY A 48 -3.60 -0.03 -4.69
N SER A 49 -4.66 -0.59 -5.27
CA SER A 49 -5.83 -1.10 -4.56
C SER A 49 -6.01 -2.57 -4.90
N ALA A 50 -6.56 -3.31 -3.95
CA ALA A 50 -6.97 -4.70 -4.13
C ALA A 50 -8.31 -4.89 -3.45
N ASP A 51 -9.27 -5.39 -4.22
CA ASP A 51 -10.60 -5.74 -3.76
C ASP A 51 -10.81 -7.23 -4.01
N ALA A 52 -11.42 -7.91 -3.05
CA ALA A 52 -11.79 -9.31 -3.16
C ALA A 52 -13.17 -9.55 -2.56
N ALA A 53 -13.94 -10.44 -3.17
CA ALA A 53 -15.17 -10.93 -2.56
C ALA A 53 -14.84 -11.82 -1.35
N PRO A 54 -15.68 -11.81 -0.29
CA PRO A 54 -15.52 -12.73 0.83
C PRO A 54 -15.69 -14.18 0.38
N ASP A 55 -14.83 -15.07 0.87
CA ASP A 55 -14.77 -16.50 0.49
C ASP A 55 -15.20 -17.46 1.61
N ARG A 56 -15.52 -16.96 2.81
CA ARG A 56 -15.92 -17.77 3.97
C ARG A 56 -17.08 -17.14 4.74
N ALA A 57 -18.02 -17.97 5.14
CA ALA A 57 -19.04 -17.65 6.14
C ALA A 57 -18.83 -18.52 7.40
N VAL A 58 -19.07 -17.93 8.57
CA VAL A 58 -19.03 -18.64 9.86
C VAL A 58 -20.39 -18.51 10.52
N VAL A 59 -21.04 -19.63 10.80
CA VAL A 59 -22.35 -19.70 11.44
C VAL A 59 -22.21 -20.37 12.80
N ARG A 60 -22.83 -19.80 13.83
CA ARG A 60 -22.89 -20.38 15.18
C ARG A 60 -24.32 -20.80 15.47
N VAL A 61 -24.50 -22.06 15.82
CA VAL A 61 -25.79 -22.63 16.23
C VAL A 61 -25.61 -23.28 17.60
N ALA A 62 -26.70 -23.35 18.36
CA ALA A 62 -26.71 -23.96 19.67
C ALA A 62 -27.95 -24.84 19.84
N VAL A 63 -27.76 -25.97 20.52
CA VAL A 63 -28.84 -26.80 21.04
C VAL A 63 -29.10 -26.36 22.47
N THR A 64 -30.36 -26.24 22.87
CA THR A 64 -30.74 -25.79 24.21
C THR A 64 -31.82 -26.70 24.77
N ALA A 65 -31.63 -27.14 26.01
CA ALA A 65 -32.60 -27.90 26.79
C ALA A 65 -32.75 -27.25 28.17
N ASN A 66 -33.96 -27.29 28.73
CA ASN A 66 -34.27 -26.78 30.06
C ASN A 66 -35.13 -27.81 30.79
N GLY A 67 -34.91 -27.98 32.09
CA GLY A 67 -35.66 -28.93 32.90
C GLY A 67 -35.26 -28.85 34.38
N ASP A 68 -36.07 -29.46 35.23
CA ASP A 68 -35.88 -29.45 36.68
C ASP A 68 -34.88 -30.51 37.17
N ASP A 69 -34.56 -31.50 36.32
CA ASP A 69 -33.55 -32.52 36.58
C ASP A 69 -32.32 -32.32 35.67
N PRO A 70 -31.14 -32.04 36.24
CA PRO A 70 -29.91 -31.90 35.48
C PRO A 70 -29.50 -33.14 34.68
N ALA A 71 -29.89 -34.34 35.11
CA ALA A 71 -29.57 -35.57 34.37
C ALA A 71 -30.40 -35.63 33.08
N ALA A 72 -31.72 -35.47 33.17
CA ALA A 72 -32.60 -35.38 32.00
C ALA A 72 -32.16 -34.27 31.02
N VAL A 73 -31.77 -33.09 31.51
CA VAL A 73 -31.29 -32.00 30.64
C VAL A 73 -30.05 -32.39 29.85
N ARG A 74 -29.13 -33.19 30.45
CA ARG A 74 -27.93 -33.68 29.74
C ARG A 74 -28.29 -34.68 28.65
N ASP A 75 -29.20 -35.60 28.95
CA ASP A 75 -29.65 -36.61 28.01
C ASP A 75 -30.38 -35.96 26.81
N ASP A 76 -31.25 -34.99 27.08
CA ASP A 76 -31.93 -34.21 26.05
C ASP A 76 -30.94 -33.42 25.18
N LEU A 77 -29.94 -32.81 25.79
CA LEU A 77 -28.92 -32.05 25.07
C LEU A 77 -28.07 -32.97 24.17
N ALA A 78 -27.73 -34.17 24.64
CA ALA A 78 -27.01 -35.16 23.85
C ALA A 78 -27.85 -35.64 22.65
N ALA A 79 -29.09 -36.04 22.89
CA ALA A 79 -30.01 -36.50 21.84
C ALA A 79 -30.24 -35.43 20.76
N ASN A 80 -30.48 -34.18 21.18
CA ASN A 80 -30.67 -33.08 20.26
C ASN A 80 -29.39 -32.70 19.51
N ALA A 81 -28.21 -32.84 20.12
CA ALA A 81 -26.93 -32.63 19.45
C ALA A 81 -26.68 -33.70 18.37
N ASP A 82 -27.04 -34.95 18.63
CA ASP A 82 -26.93 -36.03 17.64
C ASP A 82 -27.90 -35.80 16.47
N ALA A 83 -29.15 -35.40 16.74
CA ALA A 83 -30.11 -35.04 15.70
C ALA A 83 -29.64 -33.84 14.84
N LEU A 84 -28.97 -32.85 15.46
CA LEU A 84 -28.37 -31.74 14.73
C LEU A 84 -27.24 -32.22 13.82
N ARG A 85 -26.35 -33.10 14.29
CA ARG A 85 -25.26 -33.67 13.47
C ARG A 85 -25.79 -34.47 12.30
N GLU A 86 -26.82 -35.27 12.50
CA GLU A 86 -27.49 -36.01 11.42
C GLU A 86 -28.11 -35.06 10.38
N SER A 87 -28.75 -33.98 10.84
CA SER A 87 -29.32 -32.95 9.96
C SER A 87 -28.25 -32.20 9.16
N LEU A 88 -27.10 -31.90 9.78
CA LEU A 88 -25.95 -31.28 9.10
C LEU A 88 -25.37 -32.21 8.04
N ALA A 89 -25.17 -33.49 8.37
CA ALA A 89 -24.70 -34.49 7.42
C ALA A 89 -25.68 -34.65 6.24
N ALA A 90 -26.99 -34.68 6.50
CA ALA A 90 -28.03 -34.72 5.46
C ALA A 90 -28.03 -33.47 4.57
N ALA A 91 -27.65 -32.32 5.12
CA ALA A 91 -27.47 -31.07 4.38
C ALA A 91 -26.13 -30.98 3.61
N GLY A 92 -25.27 -32.02 3.70
CA GLY A 92 -23.97 -32.06 3.06
C GLY A 92 -22.89 -31.27 3.79
N VAL A 93 -23.04 -31.05 5.10
CA VAL A 93 -22.00 -30.46 5.96
C VAL A 93 -21.25 -31.59 6.65
N ASP A 94 -20.01 -31.83 6.23
CA ASP A 94 -19.13 -32.85 6.78
C ASP A 94 -18.62 -32.50 8.19
N GLU A 95 -18.22 -33.51 8.95
CA GLU A 95 -17.63 -33.34 10.29
C GLU A 95 -16.34 -32.50 10.29
N SER A 96 -15.68 -32.34 9.14
CA SER A 96 -14.51 -31.47 8.99
C SER A 96 -14.88 -29.97 8.84
N GLN A 97 -16.14 -29.66 8.58
CA GLN A 97 -16.64 -28.30 8.33
C GLN A 97 -17.25 -27.64 9.57
N TYR A 98 -17.48 -28.41 10.64
CA TYR A 98 -17.99 -27.88 11.90
C TYR A 98 -17.15 -28.35 13.09
N GLU A 99 -17.24 -27.60 14.18
CA GLU A 99 -16.63 -27.95 15.46
C GLU A 99 -17.60 -27.63 16.59
N THR A 100 -17.48 -28.34 17.71
CA THR A 100 -18.20 -27.98 18.94
C THR A 100 -17.39 -26.93 19.68
N ALA A 101 -17.84 -25.67 19.63
CA ALA A 101 -17.11 -24.56 20.23
C ALA A 101 -17.30 -24.48 21.76
N GLU A 102 -18.48 -24.82 22.26
CA GLU A 102 -18.81 -24.67 23.68
C GLU A 102 -19.85 -25.70 24.14
N TYR A 103 -19.74 -26.11 25.41
CA TYR A 103 -20.75 -26.86 26.14
C TYR A 103 -20.93 -26.24 27.53
N ARG A 104 -22.17 -25.87 27.88
CA ARG A 104 -22.49 -25.21 29.15
C ARG A 104 -23.83 -25.67 29.69
N ILE A 105 -23.89 -25.87 31.01
CA ILE A 105 -25.13 -26.08 31.77
C ILE A 105 -25.09 -25.14 32.97
N ASP A 106 -26.13 -24.32 33.11
CA ASP A 106 -26.28 -23.36 34.20
C ASP A 106 -27.57 -23.63 34.98
N ALA A 107 -27.53 -23.45 36.30
CA ALA A 107 -28.72 -23.47 37.14
C ALA A 107 -29.32 -22.06 37.25
N ARG A 108 -30.57 -21.90 36.81
CA ARG A 108 -31.33 -20.66 37.05
C ARG A 108 -32.02 -20.75 38.41
N ARG A 109 -31.66 -19.86 39.35
CA ARG A 109 -32.44 -19.65 40.58
C ARG A 109 -33.28 -18.40 40.40
N ASP A 110 -34.60 -18.53 40.55
CA ASP A 110 -35.46 -17.35 40.67
C ASP A 110 -35.32 -16.79 42.10
N GLU A 111 -34.74 -15.60 42.22
CA GLU A 111 -34.54 -14.90 43.50
C GLU A 111 -35.79 -14.11 43.95
N ARG A 112 -37.00 -14.54 43.56
CA ARG A 112 -38.26 -13.94 44.05
C ARG A 112 -38.98 -14.91 44.99
N GLY A 113 -38.66 -14.77 46.28
CA GLY A 113 -39.46 -15.27 47.40
C GLY A 113 -39.89 -14.12 48.28
#